data_AF-A0A9Y2D9H9-F1
#
_entry.id   AF-A0A9Y2D9H9-F1
#
_cell.length_a   1.000
_cell.length_b   1.000
_cell.length_c   1.000
_cell.angle_alpha   90.00
_cell.angle_beta   90.00
_cell.angle_gamma   90.00
#
_symmetry.space_group_name_H-M   'P 1'
#
loop_
_entity.id
_entity.type
_entity.pdbx_description
1 polymer ?
#
loop_
_entity_poly.entity_id
_entity_poly.type
_entity_poly.pdbx_seq_one_letter_code
_entity_poly.pdbx_strand_id
1 'polypeptide(L)'
;MSGFEVSVSEEGTEQIRKRLAGLQEELQQRAIRAGLTSAGKPILETMQRLVPVRQGDDGGDLKRSIGRRSLSKNARQRLGLAENAVAQRLGPIKKVNGYSQAYVGRLVEHGVDPSTRKVFRRISGTHNLKRRYAHIRAYTYRHPGQRAQPFMAPALAQNASQFESRFYGGLSAYLKRKGY
;
A
#
# COMPACT_ATOMS: atom_id res chain seq x y z
N MET A 1 31.10 -29.73 -45.11
CA MET A 1 30.85 -28.56 -44.26
C MET A 1 29.37 -28.25 -44.32
N SER A 2 28.60 -28.64 -43.29
CA SER A 2 27.15 -28.46 -43.24
C SER A 2 26.85 -26.99 -42.94
N GLY A 3 26.26 -26.30 -43.92
CA GLY A 3 25.88 -24.90 -43.82
C GLY A 3 24.79 -24.73 -42.77
N PHE A 4 25.11 -23.98 -41.72
CA PHE A 4 24.10 -23.36 -40.87
C PHE A 4 23.49 -22.19 -41.65
N GLU A 5 22.56 -22.49 -42.57
CA GLU A 5 21.60 -21.48 -43.03
C GLU A 5 20.57 -21.27 -41.91
N VAL A 6 20.90 -20.37 -40.98
CA VAL A 6 19.90 -19.81 -40.07
C VAL A 6 19.13 -18.76 -40.86
N SER A 7 18.00 -19.16 -41.45
CA SER A 7 17.05 -18.23 -42.05
C SER A 7 16.33 -17.46 -40.94
N VAL A 8 16.85 -16.26 -40.62
CA VAL A 8 16.20 -15.33 -39.70
C VAL A 8 15.04 -14.65 -40.45
N SER A 9 13.80 -15.10 -40.22
CA SER A 9 12.64 -14.45 -40.83
C SER A 9 12.41 -13.06 -40.22
N GLU A 10 11.99 -12.11 -41.04
CA GLU A 10 11.69 -10.73 -40.63
C GLU A 10 10.63 -10.70 -39.50
N GLU A 11 9.63 -11.58 -39.57
CA GLU A 11 8.62 -11.80 -38.53
C GLU A 11 9.24 -12.26 -37.19
N GLY A 12 10.27 -13.12 -37.24
CA GLY A 12 11.02 -13.54 -36.06
C GLY A 12 11.78 -12.38 -35.41
N THR A 13 12.35 -11.49 -36.23
CA THR A 13 13.06 -10.30 -35.72
C THR A 13 12.11 -9.30 -35.07
N GLU A 14 10.91 -9.09 -35.60
CA GLU A 14 9.91 -8.23 -34.96
C GLU A 14 9.42 -8.79 -33.62
N GLN A 15 9.17 -10.10 -33.56
CA GLN A 15 8.78 -10.75 -32.30
C GLN A 15 9.89 -10.65 -31.25
N ILE A 16 11.15 -10.82 -31.64
CA ILE A 16 12.31 -10.65 -30.76
C ILE A 16 12.41 -9.20 -30.30
N ARG A 17 12.27 -8.21 -31.18
CA ARG A 17 12.26 -6.78 -30.82
C ARG A 17 11.15 -6.45 -29.82
N LYS A 18 9.92 -6.92 -30.06
CA LYS A 18 8.78 -6.74 -29.14
C LYS A 18 9.06 -7.37 -27.77
N ARG A 19 9.63 -8.58 -27.74
CA ARG A 19 10.02 -9.27 -26.50
C ARG A 19 11.12 -8.53 -25.74
N LEU A 20 12.15 -8.03 -26.45
CA LEU A 20 13.24 -7.25 -25.86
C LEU A 20 12.73 -5.92 -25.29
N ALA A 21 11.85 -5.22 -26.00
CA ALA A 21 11.24 -3.99 -25.53
C ALA A 21 10.41 -4.21 -24.24
N GLY A 22 9.60 -5.29 -24.21
CA GLY A 22 8.84 -5.66 -23.01
C GLY A 22 9.74 -6.03 -21.83
N LEU A 23 10.86 -6.73 -22.09
CA LEU A 23 11.85 -7.07 -21.07
C LEU A 23 12.53 -5.82 -20.50
N GLN A 24 12.87 -4.86 -21.35
CA GLN A 24 13.42 -3.57 -20.93
C GLN A 24 12.45 -2.81 -20.02
N GLU A 25 11.18 -2.70 -20.41
CA GLU A 25 10.16 -2.03 -19.60
C GLU A 25 9.98 -2.71 -18.23
N GLU A 26 9.93 -4.05 -18.20
CA GLU A 26 9.81 -4.79 -16.96
C GLU A 26 11.01 -4.56 -16.03
N LEU A 27 12.22 -4.56 -16.57
CA LEU A 27 13.44 -4.29 -15.81
C LEU A 27 13.44 -2.87 -15.22
N GLN A 28 13.05 -1.86 -16.02
CA GLN A 28 12.90 -0.49 -15.55
C GLN A 28 11.88 -0.40 -14.42
N GLN A 29 10.69 -0.99 -14.58
CA GLN A 29 9.66 -0.99 -13.55
C GLN A 29 10.12 -1.68 -12.26
N ARG A 30 10.88 -2.79 -12.36
CA ARG A 30 11.45 -3.49 -11.20
C ARG A 30 12.51 -2.66 -10.49
N ALA A 31 13.37 -1.96 -11.23
CA ALA A 31 14.39 -1.06 -10.66
C ALA A 31 13.75 0.13 -9.93
N ILE A 32 12.76 0.78 -10.54
CA ILE A 32 11.99 1.87 -9.91
C ILE A 32 11.29 1.36 -8.65
N ARG A 33 10.69 0.17 -8.69
CA ARG A 33 10.06 -0.46 -7.53
C ARG A 33 11.04 -0.72 -6.39
N ALA A 34 12.27 -1.10 -6.69
CA ALA A 34 13.32 -1.30 -5.70
C ALA A 34 13.73 0.04 -5.06
N GLY A 35 13.88 1.10 -5.86
CA GLY A 35 14.11 2.46 -5.37
C GLY A 35 13.01 2.93 -4.43
N LEU A 36 11.74 2.83 -4.83
CA LEU A 36 10.58 3.19 -3.99
C LEU A 36 10.50 2.37 -2.70
N THR A 37 10.86 1.09 -2.79
CA THR A 37 10.91 0.18 -1.64
C THR A 37 11.95 0.62 -0.61
N SER A 38 13.12 1.05 -1.08
CA SER A 38 14.20 1.59 -0.25
C SER A 38 13.80 2.92 0.40
N ALA A 39 13.29 3.88 -0.39
CA ALA A 39 12.87 5.19 0.10
C ALA A 39 11.68 5.11 1.07
N GLY A 40 10.72 4.22 0.81
CA GLY A 40 9.52 4.06 1.63
C GLY A 40 9.72 3.33 2.95
N LYS A 41 10.75 2.47 3.08
CA LYS A 41 11.02 1.71 4.32
C LYS A 41 11.15 2.61 5.57
N PRO A 42 12.02 3.63 5.61
CA PRO A 42 12.18 4.48 6.80
C PRO A 42 10.95 5.35 7.09
N ILE A 43 10.17 5.70 6.07
CA ILE A 43 8.86 6.35 6.27
C ILE A 43 7.93 5.44 7.07
N LEU A 44 7.84 4.15 6.70
CA LEU A 44 7.01 3.18 7.42
C LEU A 44 7.48 2.96 8.86
N GLU A 45 8.79 2.88 9.09
CA GLU A 45 9.38 2.76 10.43
C GLU A 45 9.03 4.00 11.28
N THR A 46 9.12 5.19 10.69
CA THR A 46 8.74 6.44 11.35
C THR A 46 7.23 6.47 11.67
N MET A 47 6.37 6.05 10.73
CA MET A 47 4.93 5.92 10.97
C MET A 47 4.64 4.95 12.12
N GLN A 48 5.32 3.80 12.16
CA GLN A 48 5.17 2.80 13.23
C GLN A 48 5.67 3.30 14.60
N ARG A 49 6.61 4.25 14.62
CA ARG A 49 7.08 4.90 15.85
C ARG A 49 6.09 5.96 16.34
N LEU A 50 5.52 6.74 15.43
CA LEU A 50 4.65 7.87 15.76
C LEU A 50 3.20 7.47 16.02
N VAL A 51 2.77 6.31 15.50
CA VAL A 51 1.38 5.85 15.66
C VAL A 51 1.05 5.64 17.15
N PRO A 52 -0.05 6.20 17.64
CA PRO A 52 -0.47 5.98 19.02
C PRO A 52 -0.91 4.53 19.20
N VAL A 53 -0.29 3.84 20.15
CA VAL A 53 -0.65 2.48 20.55
C VAL A 53 -1.17 2.51 21.98
N ARG A 54 -2.24 1.75 22.25
CA ARG A 54 -2.68 1.49 23.62
C ARG A 54 -1.58 0.66 24.30
N GLN A 55 -1.22 1.00 25.54
CA GLN A 55 -0.09 0.45 26.30
C GLN A 55 0.10 -1.07 26.11
N GLY A 56 1.33 -1.48 25.79
CA GLY A 56 1.76 -2.87 25.57
C GLY A 56 2.85 -2.96 24.50
N ASP A 57 3.91 -3.74 24.77
CA ASP A 57 5.12 -3.85 23.95
C ASP A 57 4.85 -4.35 22.52
N ASP A 58 3.76 -5.10 22.31
CA ASP A 58 3.46 -5.71 21.02
C ASP A 58 2.88 -4.75 19.97
N GLY A 59 2.78 -3.46 20.29
CA GLY A 59 2.40 -2.40 19.36
C GLY A 59 1.04 -2.64 18.70
N GLY A 60 -0.04 -2.07 19.24
CA GLY A 60 -1.43 -2.39 18.86
C GLY A 60 -1.77 -2.50 17.36
N ASP A 61 -2.91 -3.11 17.04
CA ASP A 61 -3.32 -3.51 15.67
C ASP A 61 -3.06 -2.46 14.58
N LEU A 62 -3.29 -1.17 14.88
CA LEU A 62 -3.01 -0.09 13.94
C LEU A 62 -1.52 -0.03 13.55
N LYS A 63 -0.59 -0.17 14.49
CA LYS A 63 0.86 -0.20 14.22
C LYS A 63 1.24 -1.39 13.35
N ARG A 64 0.71 -2.59 13.65
CA ARG A 64 0.94 -3.81 12.85
C ARG A 64 0.37 -3.71 11.43
N SER A 65 -0.69 -2.91 11.27
CA SER A 65 -1.33 -2.71 9.97
C SER A 65 -0.49 -1.85 9.00
N ILE A 66 0.44 -1.04 9.53
CA ILE A 66 1.26 -0.14 8.72
C ILE A 66 2.15 -0.95 7.78
N GLY A 67 2.09 -0.60 6.50
CA GLY A 67 2.88 -1.26 5.47
C GLY A 67 2.75 -0.54 4.13
N ARG A 68 3.10 -1.28 3.07
CA ARG A 68 3.04 -0.81 1.69
C ARG A 68 2.27 -1.76 0.79
N ARG A 69 1.70 -1.24 -0.29
CA ARG A 69 1.09 -2.03 -1.36
C ARG A 69 1.17 -1.28 -2.69
N SER A 70 1.44 -1.99 -3.78
CA SER A 70 1.36 -1.42 -5.13
C SER A 70 -0.05 -0.95 -5.45
N LEU A 71 -0.17 0.17 -6.15
CA LEU A 71 -1.47 0.65 -6.62
C LEU A 71 -2.02 -0.23 -7.74
N SER A 72 -3.34 -0.47 -7.71
CA SER A 72 -4.05 -1.12 -8.82
C SER A 72 -4.23 -0.16 -10.00
N LYS A 73 -4.51 -0.70 -11.19
CA LYS A 73 -4.81 0.09 -12.41
C LYS A 73 -5.84 1.20 -12.14
N ASN A 74 -6.99 0.83 -11.57
CA ASN A 74 -8.06 1.79 -11.25
C ASN A 74 -7.63 2.85 -10.22
N ALA A 75 -6.81 2.47 -9.23
CA ALA A 75 -6.31 3.43 -8.24
C ALA A 75 -5.32 4.42 -8.85
N ARG A 76 -4.48 3.98 -9.81
CA ARG A 76 -3.58 4.85 -10.57
C ARG A 76 -4.36 5.82 -11.45
N GLN A 77 -5.36 5.31 -12.19
CA GLN A 77 -6.22 6.13 -13.04
C GLN A 77 -6.95 7.22 -12.23
N ARG A 78 -7.48 6.88 -11.05
CA ARG A 78 -8.14 7.85 -10.16
C ARG A 78 -7.19 8.94 -9.65
N LEU A 79 -5.89 8.66 -9.59
CA LEU A 79 -4.86 9.62 -9.15
C LEU A 79 -4.21 10.37 -10.33
N GLY A 80 -4.68 10.16 -11.58
CA GLY A 80 -4.09 10.78 -12.76
C GLY A 80 -2.68 10.28 -13.09
N LEU A 81 -2.28 9.11 -12.56
CA LEU A 81 -0.99 8.50 -12.84
C LEU A 81 -1.04 7.74 -14.18
N ALA A 82 0.07 7.74 -14.91
CA ALA A 82 0.21 6.94 -16.12
C ALA A 82 -0.11 5.45 -15.86
N GLU A 83 -0.63 4.76 -16.87
CA GLU A 83 -1.12 3.38 -16.73
C GLU A 83 -0.02 2.41 -16.23
N ASN A 84 1.21 2.62 -16.71
CA ASN A 84 2.39 1.83 -16.37
C ASN A 84 3.22 2.45 -15.23
N ALA A 85 2.74 3.52 -14.59
CA ALA A 85 3.44 4.14 -13.47
C ALA A 85 3.61 3.14 -12.31
N VAL A 86 4.85 3.03 -11.82
CA VAL A 86 5.15 2.29 -10.61
C VAL A 86 4.85 3.18 -9.41
N ALA A 87 3.77 2.86 -8.70
CA ALA A 87 3.35 3.62 -7.53
C ALA A 87 2.98 2.69 -6.36
N GLN A 88 3.35 3.12 -5.15
CA GLN A 88 3.08 2.40 -3.91
C GLN A 88 2.28 3.28 -2.97
N ARG A 89 1.27 2.69 -2.32
CA ARG A 89 0.59 3.28 -1.18
C ARG A 89 1.32 2.87 0.09
N LEU A 90 1.56 3.83 0.98
CA LEU A 90 2.09 3.63 2.33
C LEU A 90 1.00 3.94 3.37
N GLY A 91 0.98 3.24 4.50
CA GLY A 91 0.05 3.50 5.61
C GLY A 91 -0.65 2.24 6.15
N PRO A 92 -1.82 2.37 6.81
CA PRO A 92 -2.58 1.24 7.37
C PRO A 92 -3.18 0.38 6.26
N ILE A 93 -2.49 -0.71 5.91
CA ILE A 93 -2.81 -1.52 4.72
C ILE A 93 -3.08 -2.98 5.08
N LYS A 94 -2.28 -3.55 5.98
CA LYS A 94 -2.41 -4.97 6.34
C LYS A 94 -3.67 -5.17 7.17
N LYS A 95 -4.32 -6.31 6.97
CA LYS A 95 -5.38 -6.75 7.88
C LYS A 95 -4.74 -7.32 9.13
N VAL A 96 -5.32 -7.04 10.29
CA VAL A 96 -4.94 -7.61 11.58
C VAL A 96 -6.17 -8.30 12.14
N ASN A 97 -6.06 -9.58 12.47
CA ASN A 97 -7.18 -10.42 12.93
C ASN A 97 -8.37 -10.42 11.96
N GLY A 98 -8.11 -10.35 10.65
CA GLY A 98 -9.14 -10.30 9.60
C GLY A 98 -9.73 -8.91 9.32
N TYR A 99 -9.44 -7.91 10.14
CA TYR A 99 -10.01 -6.56 10.04
C TYR A 99 -9.04 -5.56 9.40
N SER A 100 -9.57 -4.65 8.58
CA SER A 100 -8.80 -3.53 8.05
C SER A 100 -8.73 -2.40 9.07
N GLN A 101 -7.52 -1.92 9.34
CA GLN A 101 -7.28 -0.79 10.23
C GLN A 101 -7.27 0.56 9.50
N ALA A 102 -7.60 0.60 8.19
CA ALA A 102 -7.61 1.84 7.41
C ALA A 102 -8.60 2.88 7.96
N TYR A 103 -9.78 2.43 8.41
CA TYR A 103 -10.77 3.31 9.02
C TYR A 103 -10.27 3.86 10.35
N VAL A 104 -9.72 3.01 11.22
CA VAL A 104 -9.13 3.42 12.51
C VAL A 104 -8.00 4.42 12.30
N GLY A 105 -7.08 4.14 11.36
CA GLY A 105 -5.99 5.06 11.02
C GLY A 105 -6.49 6.43 10.56
N ARG A 106 -7.59 6.50 9.80
CA ARG A 106 -8.20 7.78 9.41
C ARG A 106 -8.74 8.56 10.60
N LEU A 107 -9.41 7.88 11.53
CA LEU A 107 -9.94 8.51 12.75
C LEU A 107 -8.80 9.05 13.62
N VAL A 108 -7.70 8.31 13.71
CA VAL A 108 -6.50 8.74 14.46
C VAL A 108 -5.84 9.94 13.78
N GLU A 109 -5.61 9.87 12.46
CA GLU A 109 -4.90 10.92 11.72
C GLU A 109 -5.65 12.26 11.75
N HIS A 110 -6.97 12.24 11.58
CA HIS A 110 -7.78 13.46 11.45
C HIS A 110 -8.56 13.83 12.72
N GLY A 111 -8.66 12.93 13.69
CA GLY A 111 -9.56 13.09 14.81
C GLY A 111 -11.03 12.90 14.43
N VAL A 112 -11.88 13.05 15.43
CA VAL A 112 -13.33 12.88 15.34
C VAL A 112 -14.00 13.85 16.29
N ASP A 113 -14.93 14.65 15.80
CA ASP A 113 -15.70 15.53 16.68
C ASP A 113 -16.69 14.75 17.56
N PRO A 114 -16.99 15.26 18.77
CA PRO A 114 -18.03 14.70 19.61
C PRO A 114 -19.35 14.63 18.84
N SER A 115 -19.93 13.43 18.72
CA SER A 115 -21.11 13.22 17.90
C SER A 115 -21.93 12.04 18.40
N THR A 116 -23.25 12.14 18.24
CA THR A 116 -24.16 11.04 18.50
C THR A 116 -24.19 10.13 17.27
N ARG A 117 -23.80 8.86 17.45
CA ARG A 117 -23.69 7.90 16.35
C ARG A 117 -24.69 6.77 16.51
N LYS A 118 -25.39 6.45 15.42
CA LYS A 118 -26.23 5.25 15.32
C LYS A 118 -25.40 4.12 14.74
N VAL A 119 -25.28 3.03 15.47
CA VAL A 119 -24.59 1.81 15.01
C VAL A 119 -25.60 0.69 14.88
N PHE A 120 -25.54 0.04 13.73
CA PHE A 120 -26.28 -1.17 13.43
C PHE A 120 -25.39 -2.37 13.70
N ARG A 121 -25.71 -3.15 14.73
CA ARG A 121 -24.99 -4.38 15.03
C ARG A 121 -25.87 -5.58 14.67
N ARG A 122 -25.31 -6.48 13.87
CA ARG A 122 -25.90 -7.80 13.67
C ARG A 122 -25.63 -8.64 14.92
N ILE A 123 -26.69 -9.11 15.56
CA ILE A 123 -26.57 -10.03 16.69
C ILE A 123 -26.34 -11.42 16.08
N SER A 124 -25.23 -12.07 16.44
CA SER A 124 -24.90 -13.43 15.99
C SER A 124 -25.93 -14.45 16.47
N GLY A 125 -26.21 -15.49 15.68
CA GLY A 125 -26.86 -16.69 16.22
C GLY A 125 -27.84 -17.49 15.35
N THR A 126 -28.12 -17.17 14.08
CA THR A 126 -29.02 -18.04 13.27
C THR A 126 -28.61 -18.15 11.81
N HIS A 127 -28.45 -19.41 11.38
CA HIS A 127 -28.19 -19.86 10.00
C HIS A 127 -29.39 -19.64 9.05
N ASN A 128 -30.46 -18.98 9.48
CA ASN A 128 -31.71 -18.90 8.73
C ASN A 128 -31.89 -17.53 8.07
N LEU A 129 -31.64 -17.50 6.76
CA LEU A 129 -31.77 -16.34 5.85
C LEU A 129 -33.19 -15.75 5.74
N LYS A 130 -34.22 -16.34 6.36
CA LYS A 130 -35.64 -15.99 6.15
C LYS A 130 -36.16 -14.78 6.94
N ARG A 131 -35.39 -14.16 7.85
CA ARG A 131 -35.80 -12.93 8.57
C ARG A 131 -34.72 -11.85 8.50
N ARG A 132 -34.56 -11.20 7.35
CA ARG A 132 -33.46 -10.23 7.07
C ARG A 132 -33.43 -8.97 7.97
N TYR A 133 -34.53 -8.60 8.64
CA TYR A 133 -34.61 -7.36 9.45
C TYR A 133 -34.79 -7.56 10.96
N ALA A 134 -35.07 -8.78 11.45
CA ALA A 134 -35.38 -9.02 12.86
C ALA A 134 -34.15 -9.06 13.80
N HIS A 135 -32.93 -8.89 13.27
CA HIS A 135 -31.69 -9.24 13.98
C HIS A 135 -30.63 -8.13 13.97
N ILE A 136 -31.03 -6.91 13.58
CA ILE A 136 -30.21 -5.72 13.63
C ILE A 136 -30.70 -4.89 14.81
N ARG A 137 -29.90 -4.77 15.87
CA ARG A 137 -30.17 -3.77 16.91
C ARG A 137 -29.45 -2.48 16.53
N ALA A 138 -30.22 -1.40 16.50
CA ALA A 138 -29.71 -0.06 16.39
C ALA A 138 -29.46 0.47 17.80
N TYR A 139 -28.22 0.85 18.08
CA TYR A 139 -27.87 1.53 19.32
C TYR A 139 -27.37 2.91 18.98
N THR A 140 -27.84 3.89 19.74
CA THR A 140 -27.35 5.25 19.67
C THR A 140 -26.39 5.45 20.84
N TYR A 141 -25.17 5.89 20.57
CA TYR A 141 -24.23 6.25 21.62
C TYR A 141 -23.64 7.62 21.35
N ARG A 142 -23.29 8.34 22.42
CA ARG A 142 -22.60 9.62 22.34
C ARG A 142 -21.10 9.37 22.33
N HIS A 143 -20.44 9.61 21.20
CA HIS A 143 -18.99 9.55 21.11
C HIS A 143 -18.41 10.84 21.72
N PRO A 144 -17.47 10.77 22.68
CA PRO A 144 -16.90 11.96 23.34
C PRO A 144 -16.01 12.80 22.41
N GLY A 145 -15.75 12.31 21.20
CA GLY A 145 -14.77 12.88 20.28
C GLY A 145 -13.37 12.32 20.54
N GLN A 146 -12.47 12.56 19.61
CA GLN A 146 -11.06 12.20 19.69
C GLN A 146 -10.25 13.27 18.96
N ARG A 147 -9.25 13.86 19.62
CA ARG A 147 -8.35 14.80 18.95
C ARG A 147 -7.48 14.08 17.92
N ALA A 148 -7.13 14.79 16.85
CA ALA A 148 -6.20 14.30 15.84
C ALA A 148 -4.84 13.98 16.45
N GLN A 149 -4.29 12.82 16.09
CA GLN A 149 -2.94 12.37 16.44
C GLN A 149 -2.25 11.95 15.15
N PRO A 150 -1.84 12.93 14.32
CA PRO A 150 -1.29 12.65 13.00
C PRO A 150 0.05 11.92 13.13
N PHE A 151 0.21 10.84 12.38
CA PHE A 151 1.42 10.03 12.36
C PHE A 151 1.94 9.83 10.92
N MET A 152 1.09 9.98 9.90
CA MET A 152 1.50 9.84 8.51
C MET A 152 2.18 11.11 7.98
N ALA A 153 1.55 12.27 8.14
CA ALA A 153 2.13 13.53 7.66
C ALA A 153 3.49 13.87 8.32
N PRO A 154 3.65 13.74 9.66
CA PRO A 154 4.95 13.99 10.28
C PRO A 154 6.02 12.96 9.86
N ALA A 155 5.64 11.70 9.61
CA ALA A 155 6.58 10.70 9.13
C ALA A 155 7.10 11.01 7.72
N LEU A 156 6.24 11.56 6.85
CA LEU A 156 6.65 12.04 5.52
C LEU A 156 7.58 13.24 5.64
N ALA A 157 7.23 14.24 6.45
CA ALA A 157 8.05 15.43 6.67
C ALA A 157 9.46 15.09 7.19
N GLN A 158 9.56 14.18 8.17
CA GLN A 158 10.84 13.76 8.75
C GLN A 158 11.77 13.03 7.76
N ASN A 159 11.22 12.47 6.69
CA ASN A 159 11.98 11.66 5.72
C ASN A 159 12.11 12.33 4.34
N ALA A 160 11.53 13.53 4.15
CA ALA A 160 11.45 14.19 2.85
C ALA A 160 12.85 14.48 2.25
N SER A 161 13.77 15.01 3.05
CA SER A 161 15.13 15.40 2.60
C SER A 161 15.99 14.22 2.16
N GLN A 162 15.71 13.00 2.65
CA GLN A 162 16.48 11.80 2.35
C GLN A 162 15.77 10.88 1.35
N PHE A 163 14.58 11.26 0.88
CA PHE A 163 13.77 10.40 0.02
C PHE A 163 14.49 10.07 -1.28
N GLU A 164 15.02 11.11 -1.94
CA GLU A 164 15.67 11.00 -3.25
C GLU A 164 16.97 10.19 -3.17
N SER A 165 17.84 10.49 -2.20
CA SER A 165 19.09 9.76 -2.01
C SER A 165 18.85 8.27 -1.72
N ARG A 166 17.85 7.94 -0.91
CA ARG A 166 17.46 6.55 -0.61
C ARG A 166 16.82 5.85 -1.80
N PHE A 167 16.07 6.58 -2.63
CA PHE A 167 15.50 6.06 -3.87
C PHE A 167 16.62 5.65 -4.82
N TYR A 168 17.55 6.55 -5.12
CA TYR A 168 18.66 6.26 -6.02
C TYR A 168 19.61 5.21 -5.44
N GLY A 169 19.85 5.21 -4.12
CA GLY A 169 20.61 4.15 -3.46
C GLY A 169 19.98 2.77 -3.63
N GLY A 170 18.66 2.67 -3.47
CA GLY A 170 17.92 1.42 -3.67
C GLY A 170 17.90 0.95 -5.13
N LEU A 171 17.77 1.89 -6.06
CA LEU A 171 17.82 1.63 -7.50
C LEU A 171 19.21 1.15 -7.92
N SER A 172 20.28 1.85 -7.50
CA SER A 172 21.67 1.48 -7.76
C SER A 172 21.99 0.09 -7.20
N ALA A 173 21.60 -0.19 -5.95
CA ALA A 173 21.79 -1.51 -5.34
C ALA A 173 21.05 -2.64 -6.07
N TYR A 174 19.90 -2.33 -6.69
CA TYR A 174 19.17 -3.28 -7.52
C TYR A 174 19.90 -3.56 -8.84
N LEU A 175 20.34 -2.52 -9.54
CA LEU A 175 21.06 -2.63 -10.81
C LEU A 175 22.37 -3.41 -10.64
N LYS A 176 23.18 -3.07 -9.62
CA LYS A 176 24.42 -3.79 -9.30
C LYS A 176 24.19 -5.29 -9.08
N ARG A 177 23.13 -5.65 -8.35
CA ARG A 177 22.77 -7.05 -8.09
C ARG A 177 22.34 -7.79 -9.36
N LYS A 178 21.88 -7.07 -10.37
CA LYS A 178 21.47 -7.60 -11.67
C LYS A 178 22.60 -7.60 -12.71
N GLY A 179 23.79 -7.12 -12.35
CA GLY A 179 24.95 -7.07 -13.24
C GLY A 179 24.92 -5.90 -14.23
N TYR A 180 24.18 -4.84 -13.90
CA TYR A 180 24.19 -3.56 -14.62
C TYR A 180 25.01 -2.51 -13.86
#